data_AF-A0A4Q5U5T5-F1
#
_entry.id   AF-A0A4Q5U5T5-F1
#
_cell.length_a   1.000
_cell.length_b   1.000
_cell.length_c   1.000
_cell.angle_alpha   90.00
_cell.angle_beta   90.00
_cell.angle_gamma   90.00
#
_symmetry.space_group_name_H-M   'P 1'
#
loop_
_entity.id
_entity.type
_entity.pdbx_description
1 polymer ?
#
loop_
_entity_poly.entity_id
_entity_poly.type
_entity_poly.pdbx_seq_one_letter_code
_entity_poly.pdbx_strand_id
1 'polypeptide(L)'
;MKKELRKQLALDYHSKGRPGKIEVVPTKDAKTQRDLSLAYSPGVAEPCKEIFANREEVYKYTAKGNLVAVISNGTAVLGLGDIGPEASKP
;
A
#
# COMPACT_ATOMS: atom_id res chain seq x y z
N MET A 1 -14.76 -33.02 -5.00
CA MET A 1 -13.31 -33.19 -4.73
C MET A 1 -12.45 -32.06 -5.32
N LYS A 2 -12.36 -31.86 -6.64
CA LYS A 2 -11.49 -30.80 -7.25
C LYS A 2 -11.83 -29.36 -6.82
N LYS A 3 -13.12 -29.04 -6.63
CA LYS A 3 -13.58 -27.69 -6.20
C LYS A 3 -13.16 -27.36 -4.76
N GLU A 4 -13.32 -28.32 -3.84
CA GLU A 4 -12.96 -28.12 -2.43
C GLU A 4 -11.45 -27.96 -2.25
N LEU A 5 -10.66 -28.72 -3.02
CA LEU A 5 -9.20 -28.55 -3.07
C LEU A 5 -8.81 -27.14 -3.54
N ARG A 6 -9.43 -26.63 -4.62
CA ARG A 6 -9.18 -25.25 -5.10
C ARG A 6 -9.55 -24.19 -4.08
N LYS A 7 -10.68 -24.38 -3.38
CA LYS A 7 -11.11 -23.48 -2.30
C LYS A 7 -10.07 -23.45 -1.18
N GLN A 8 -9.64 -24.62 -0.69
CA GLN A 8 -8.64 -24.66 0.39
C GLN A 8 -7.31 -24.04 -0.03
N LEU A 9 -6.85 -24.29 -1.27
CA LEU A 9 -5.64 -23.67 -1.80
C LEU A 9 -5.73 -22.13 -1.86
N ALA A 10 -6.89 -21.59 -2.24
CA ALA A 10 -7.10 -20.14 -2.25
C ALA A 10 -7.08 -19.54 -0.84
N LEU A 11 -7.70 -20.21 0.14
CA LEU A 11 -7.70 -19.77 1.54
C LEU A 11 -6.30 -19.85 2.16
N ASP A 12 -5.59 -20.94 1.91
CA ASP A 12 -4.21 -21.14 2.34
C ASP A 12 -3.28 -20.07 1.75
N TYR A 13 -3.43 -19.75 0.45
CA TYR A 13 -2.65 -18.72 -0.23
C TYR A 13 -2.79 -17.33 0.41
N HIS A 14 -3.98 -16.98 0.93
CA HIS A 14 -4.21 -15.68 1.57
C HIS A 14 -3.85 -15.65 3.07
N SER A 15 -3.69 -16.81 3.73
CA SER A 15 -3.56 -16.89 5.20
C SER A 15 -2.21 -17.37 5.70
N LYS A 16 -1.50 -18.23 4.95
CA LYS A 16 -0.23 -18.82 5.40
C LYS A 16 0.94 -17.85 5.21
N GLY A 17 1.90 -17.90 6.13
CA GLY A 17 3.06 -17.00 6.13
C GLY A 17 2.66 -15.61 6.63
N ARG A 18 2.70 -14.61 5.74
CA ARG A 18 2.21 -13.26 6.02
C ARG A 18 0.81 -13.12 5.39
N PRO A 19 -0.27 -12.96 6.18
CA PRO A 19 -1.62 -12.82 5.64
C PRO A 19 -1.79 -11.63 4.69
N GLY A 20 -2.64 -11.80 3.68
CA GLY A 20 -2.88 -10.79 2.64
C GLY A 20 -1.87 -10.86 1.48
N LYS A 21 -2.01 -9.91 0.54
CA LYS A 21 -1.25 -9.92 -0.73
C LYS A 21 -0.45 -8.64 -0.96
N ILE A 22 -0.47 -7.70 -0.01
CA ILE A 22 0.21 -6.41 -0.14
C ILE A 22 1.23 -6.24 0.98
N GLU A 23 2.31 -5.54 0.66
CA GLU A 23 3.29 -5.06 1.63
C GLU A 23 3.77 -3.66 1.28
N VAL A 24 4.32 -2.97 2.27
CA VAL A 24 4.93 -1.64 2.10
C VAL A 24 6.40 -1.78 2.46
N VAL A 25 7.27 -1.46 1.51
CA VAL A 25 8.73 -1.55 1.66
C VAL A 25 9.34 -0.17 1.40
N PRO A 26 10.27 0.32 2.24
CA PRO A 26 10.97 1.57 1.99
C PRO A 26 11.73 1.55 0.66
N THR A 27 11.66 2.64 -0.11
CA THR A 27 12.39 2.81 -1.38
C THR A 27 13.75 3.48 -1.21
N LYS A 28 14.06 3.96 0.00
CA LYS A 28 15.32 4.60 0.38
C LYS A 28 15.94 3.86 1.56
N ASP A 29 17.26 3.91 1.68
CA ASP A 29 17.96 3.33 2.81
C ASP A 29 17.51 3.99 4.13
N ALA A 30 17.51 3.19 5.19
CA ALA A 30 17.13 3.59 6.55
C ALA A 30 17.95 2.78 7.58
N LYS A 31 19.23 2.50 7.27
CA LYS A 31 20.07 1.56 8.03
C LYS A 31 21.02 2.25 9.00
N THR A 32 21.33 3.51 8.75
CA THR A 32 22.29 4.29 9.54
C THR A 32 21.64 5.51 10.18
N GLN A 33 22.32 6.11 11.18
CA GLN A 33 21.89 7.37 11.77
C GLN A 33 21.76 8.49 10.72
N ARG A 34 22.65 8.50 9.73
CA ARG A 34 22.60 9.44 8.61
C ARG A 34 21.37 9.20 7.74
N ASP A 35 21.04 7.94 7.44
CA ASP A 35 19.85 7.64 6.63
C ASP A 35 18.59 8.09 7.36
N LEU A 36 18.50 7.83 8.66
CA LEU A 36 17.37 8.25 9.49
C LEU A 36 17.25 9.78 9.59
N SER A 37 18.38 10.50 9.67
CA SER A 37 18.36 11.96 9.72
C SER A 37 17.92 12.60 8.39
N LEU A 38 18.06 11.89 7.27
CA LEU A 38 17.57 12.31 5.95
C LEU A 38 16.11 11.89 5.72
N ALA A 39 15.77 10.64 6.02
CA ALA A 39 14.43 10.08 5.81
C ALA A 39 13.38 10.65 6.78
N TYR A 40 13.83 11.13 7.94
CA TYR A 40 12.98 11.71 8.98
C TYR A 40 13.59 13.03 9.47
N SER A 41 13.39 13.37 10.73
CA SER A 41 13.91 14.61 11.30
C SER A 41 15.45 14.59 11.39
N PRO A 42 16.13 15.70 11.06
CA PRO A 42 15.57 16.97 10.57
C PRO A 42 15.40 17.06 9.03
N GLY A 43 15.97 16.13 8.25
CA GLY A 43 16.09 16.23 6.79
C GLY A 43 14.76 16.26 6.03
N VAL A 44 13.73 15.59 6.53
CA VAL A 44 12.38 15.59 5.92
C VAL A 44 11.74 16.99 5.86
N ALA A 45 12.23 17.95 6.65
CA ALA A 45 11.71 19.31 6.64
C ALA A 45 11.94 20.03 5.29
N GLU A 46 13.03 19.71 4.57
CA GLU A 46 13.37 20.37 3.32
C GLU A 46 12.39 20.07 2.18
N PRO A 47 12.06 18.80 1.84
CA PRO A 47 11.02 18.54 0.85
C PRO A 47 9.64 19.08 1.29
N CYS A 48 9.34 19.16 2.60
CA CYS A 48 8.12 19.81 3.08
C CYS A 48 8.07 21.30 2.75
N LYS A 49 9.16 22.04 2.97
CA LYS A 49 9.24 23.47 2.64
C LYS A 49 9.14 23.71 1.13
N GLU A 50 9.79 22.87 0.32
CA GLU A 50 9.70 22.94 -1.14
C GLU A 50 8.26 22.73 -1.63
N ILE A 51 7.56 21.72 -1.09
CA ILE A 51 6.15 21.47 -1.44
C ILE A 51 5.23 22.60 -0.94
N PHE A 52 5.53 23.19 0.21
CA PHE A 52 4.79 24.35 0.72
C PHE A 52 4.94 25.57 -0.21
N ALA A 53 6.16 25.83 -0.68
CA ALA A 53 6.44 26.91 -1.63
C ALA A 53 5.85 26.63 -3.03
N ASN A 54 5.92 25.38 -3.49
CA ASN A 54 5.34 24.94 -4.76
C ASN A 54 4.68 23.56 -4.63
N ARG A 55 3.35 23.54 -4.68
CA ARG A 55 2.55 22.32 -4.51
C ARG A 55 2.86 21.23 -5.53
N GLU A 56 3.30 21.58 -6.74
CA GLU A 56 3.61 20.60 -7.80
C GLU A 56 4.86 19.76 -7.49
N GLU A 57 5.77 20.25 -6.63
CA GLU A 57 6.96 19.49 -6.19
C GLU A 57 6.59 18.21 -5.43
N VAL A 58 5.32 18.04 -5.02
CA VAL A 58 4.81 16.80 -4.44
C VAL A 58 5.03 15.60 -5.38
N TYR A 59 4.99 15.81 -6.70
CA TYR A 59 5.21 14.75 -7.68
C TYR A 59 6.68 14.35 -7.80
N LYS A 60 7.59 15.24 -7.40
CA LYS A 60 9.04 15.00 -7.42
C LYS A 60 9.54 14.38 -6.13
N TYR A 61 9.09 14.87 -4.98
CA TYR A 61 9.62 14.49 -3.67
C TYR A 61 8.80 13.42 -2.93
N THR A 62 7.72 12.91 -3.52
CA THR A 62 6.90 11.85 -2.90
C THR A 62 6.58 10.74 -3.90
N ALA A 63 6.00 9.64 -3.40
CA ALA A 63 5.53 8.55 -4.25
C ALA A 63 4.28 8.90 -5.08
N LYS A 64 3.70 10.12 -4.94
CA LYS A 64 2.41 10.48 -5.54
C LYS A 64 2.35 10.26 -7.05
N GLY A 65 3.43 10.52 -7.79
CA GLY A 65 3.47 10.34 -9.24
C GLY A 65 3.28 8.89 -9.71
N ASN A 66 3.47 7.91 -8.82
CA ASN A 66 3.34 6.48 -9.12
C ASN A 66 2.38 5.74 -8.16
N LEU A 67 1.70 6.45 -7.25
CA LEU A 67 0.79 5.85 -6.28
C LEU A 67 -0.64 5.90 -6.79
N VAL A 68 -1.27 4.74 -6.95
CA VAL A 68 -2.67 4.60 -7.37
C VAL A 68 -3.49 3.95 -6.25
N ALA A 69 -4.60 4.57 -5.87
CA ALA A 69 -5.53 4.02 -4.90
C ALA A 69 -6.63 3.20 -5.60
N VAL A 70 -6.82 1.96 -5.17
CA VAL A 70 -7.97 1.12 -5.56
C VAL A 70 -9.05 1.27 -4.49
N ILE A 71 -10.07 2.08 -4.80
CA ILE A 71 -11.14 2.43 -3.86
C ILE A 71 -12.43 1.73 -4.28
N SER A 72 -13.06 1.01 -3.35
CA SER A 72 -14.36 0.37 -3.50
C SER A 72 -15.09 0.36 -2.16
N ASN A 73 -16.42 0.46 -2.19
CA ASN A 73 -17.30 0.30 -1.04
C ASN A 73 -17.86 -1.13 -0.90
N GLY A 74 -17.50 -2.03 -1.82
CA GLY A 74 -17.91 -3.44 -1.76
C GLY A 74 -19.33 -3.76 -2.25
N THR A 75 -20.03 -2.81 -2.88
CA THR A 75 -21.42 -3.02 -3.32
C THR A 75 -21.53 -3.84 -4.62
N ALA A 76 -20.42 -4.10 -5.31
CA ALA A 76 -20.37 -4.87 -6.54
C ALA A 76 -19.05 -5.65 -6.67
N VAL A 77 -18.88 -6.70 -5.87
CA VAL A 77 -17.66 -7.53 -5.89
C VAL A 77 -17.85 -8.73 -6.82
N LEU A 78 -17.20 -8.70 -7.98
CA LEU A 78 -17.28 -9.77 -8.98
C LEU A 78 -18.75 -10.10 -9.33
N GLY A 79 -19.16 -11.37 -9.20
CA GLY A 79 -20.56 -11.81 -9.28
C GLY A 79 -21.22 -12.05 -7.93
N LEU A 80 -20.63 -11.56 -6.83
CA LEU A 80 -21.12 -11.77 -5.46
C LEU A 80 -22.08 -10.66 -5.01
N GLY A 81 -22.16 -9.56 -5.74
CA GLY A 81 -23.03 -8.42 -5.42
C GLY A 81 -22.47 -7.57 -4.28
N ASP A 82 -23.38 -7.07 -3.45
CA ASP A 82 -23.06 -6.26 -2.28
C ASP A 82 -22.72 -7.15 -1.09
N ILE A 83 -21.43 -7.24 -0.79
CA ILE A 83 -20.89 -8.03 0.33
C ILE A 83 -20.13 -7.15 1.34
N GLY A 84 -20.23 -5.83 1.19
CA GLY A 84 -19.59 -4.87 2.08
C GLY A 84 -18.07 -4.72 1.90
N PRO A 85 -17.49 -3.70 2.56
CA PRO A 85 -16.12 -3.28 2.33
C PRO A 85 -15.05 -4.25 2.85
N GLU A 86 -15.32 -5.00 3.93
CA GLU A 86 -14.38 -5.99 4.47
C GLU A 86 -14.24 -7.19 3.54
N ALA A 87 -15.37 -7.71 3.03
CA ALA A 87 -15.36 -8.87 2.14
C ALA A 87 -14.78 -8.54 0.75
N SER A 88 -14.69 -7.25 0.39
CA SER A 88 -14.05 -6.77 -0.84
C SER A 88 -12.55 -6.48 -0.70
N LYS A 89 -11.93 -6.73 0.47
CA LYS A 89 -10.49 -6.47 0.70
C LYS A 89 -9.52 -7.44 0.01
N PRO A 90 -9.80 -8.76 -0.06
CA PRO A 90 -8.90 -9.69 -0.73
C PRO A 90 -8.71 -9.35 -2.21
#